data_AF-A0A180FYU4-F1
#
_entry.id   AF-A0A180FYU4-F1
#
_cell.length_a   1.000
_cell.length_b   1.000
_cell.length_c   1.000
_cell.angle_alpha   90.00
_cell.angle_beta   90.00
_cell.angle_gamma   90.00
#
_symmetry.space_group_name_H-M   'P 1'
#
loop_
_entity.id
_entity.type
_entity.pdbx_description
1 polymer ?
#
loop_
_entity_poly.entity_id
_entity_poly.type
_entity_poly.pdbx_seq_one_letter_code
_entity_poly.pdbx_strand_id
1 'polypeptide(L)'
;AWRQEFERRAAGKGLQTLIAGYGIRWNIKYESRRRAYEARDVIDEMLRAEYVKFQEKIARASRKDNCKKYGHFNEIQFAKKEWLLIAQLNDELEPFDRLTKMMEGDGPTGPYVLPNYFQTISDLKNKDEQCGRDDALHPMYIKMIEKLKVYEDEALGCETLVMATLLHPSFWLKLLSKCWPEKSGEAQVSLERHFAAREALLKRESDDIEVLDEDKEKPKEVVNKNIFDEFNSTAAAAESKELELYLKNMDCFAAPNSKDPVSALIWWK
;
A
#
# COMPACT_ATOMS: atom_id res chain seq x y z
N ALA A 1 -13.62 0.58 -14.55
CA ALA A 1 -13.30 0.60 -15.99
C ALA A 1 -11.92 0.00 -16.27
N TRP A 2 -10.84 0.50 -15.66
CA TRP A 2 -9.47 0.04 -15.91
C TRP A 2 -9.15 -1.40 -15.46
N ARG A 3 -9.73 -1.89 -14.34
CA ARG A 3 -9.60 -3.31 -13.94
C ARG A 3 -10.08 -4.29 -15.00
N GLN A 4 -11.26 -4.06 -15.60
CA GLN A 4 -11.82 -4.93 -16.64
C GLN A 4 -10.97 -4.90 -17.92
N GLU A 5 -10.43 -3.73 -18.29
CA GLU A 5 -9.53 -3.61 -19.43
C GLU A 5 -8.18 -4.30 -19.16
N PHE A 6 -7.66 -4.24 -17.94
CA PHE A 6 -6.49 -5.01 -17.52
C PHE A 6 -6.74 -6.51 -17.60
N GLU A 7 -7.85 -7.01 -17.05
CA GLU A 7 -8.24 -8.42 -17.12
C GLU A 7 -8.32 -8.92 -18.56
N ARG A 8 -8.94 -8.14 -19.45
CA ARG A 8 -9.05 -8.44 -20.88
C ARG A 8 -7.67 -8.53 -21.55
N ARG A 9 -6.77 -7.62 -21.23
CA ARG A 9 -5.40 -7.60 -21.79
C ARG A 9 -4.50 -8.68 -21.20
N ALA A 10 -4.64 -8.98 -19.91
CA ALA A 10 -3.90 -10.04 -19.21
C ALA A 10 -4.28 -11.42 -19.75
N ALA A 11 -5.57 -11.67 -19.96
CA ALA A 11 -6.07 -12.90 -20.58
C ALA A 11 -5.49 -13.11 -21.99
N GLY A 12 -5.39 -12.05 -22.79
CA GLY A 12 -4.77 -12.11 -24.12
C GLY A 12 -3.26 -12.41 -24.11
N LYS A 13 -2.60 -12.26 -22.96
CA LYS A 13 -1.16 -12.50 -22.78
C LYS A 13 -0.84 -13.75 -21.95
N GLY A 14 -1.85 -14.53 -21.55
CA GLY A 14 -1.67 -15.70 -20.69
C GLY A 14 -1.16 -15.37 -19.28
N LEU A 15 -1.30 -14.12 -18.84
CA LEU A 15 -0.86 -13.65 -17.53
C LEU A 15 -1.98 -13.84 -16.50
N GLN A 16 -1.62 -14.21 -15.27
CA GLN A 16 -2.57 -14.22 -14.16
C GLN A 16 -3.16 -12.81 -13.97
N THR A 17 -4.46 -12.74 -13.71
CA THR A 17 -5.14 -11.49 -13.34
C THR A 17 -4.50 -10.91 -12.08
N LEU A 18 -4.56 -9.59 -11.91
CA LEU A 18 -4.25 -8.96 -10.62
C LEU A 18 -5.03 -9.73 -9.54
N ILE A 19 -4.34 -10.09 -8.45
CA ILE A 19 -4.97 -10.69 -7.27
C ILE A 19 -6.14 -9.76 -6.95
N ALA A 20 -7.36 -10.27 -7.09
CA ALA A 20 -8.54 -9.53 -6.73
C ALA A 20 -8.31 -9.07 -5.29
N GLY A 21 -8.20 -7.76 -5.08
CA GLY A 21 -8.11 -7.16 -3.75
C GLY A 21 -9.13 -7.88 -2.90
N TYR A 22 -8.63 -8.66 -1.95
CA TYR A 22 -9.34 -9.77 -1.33
C TYR A 22 -10.76 -9.32 -0.95
N GLY A 23 -11.77 -10.17 -1.16
CA GLY A 23 -13.17 -9.93 -0.76
C GLY A 23 -13.41 -9.80 0.75
N ILE A 24 -12.38 -9.40 1.49
CA ILE A 24 -12.38 -9.15 2.91
C ILE A 24 -13.00 -7.77 3.13
N ARG A 25 -14.29 -7.76 3.43
CA ARG A 25 -15.07 -6.58 3.85
C ARG A 25 -14.64 -6.06 5.24
N TRP A 26 -13.38 -6.18 5.63
CA TRP A 26 -12.91 -5.74 6.94
C TRP A 26 -12.91 -4.21 7.05
N ASN A 27 -12.62 -3.49 5.96
CA ASN A 27 -12.82 -2.04 5.86
C ASN A 27 -14.25 -1.69 6.30
N ILE A 28 -15.26 -2.42 5.80
CA ILE A 28 -16.67 -2.15 6.14
C ILE A 28 -16.91 -2.39 7.64
N LYS A 29 -16.30 -3.43 8.22
CA LYS A 29 -16.36 -3.70 9.66
C LYS A 29 -15.63 -2.62 10.48
N TYR A 30 -14.51 -2.09 10.00
CA TYR A 30 -13.78 -1.01 10.65
C TYR A 30 -14.60 0.29 10.60
N GLU A 31 -15.04 0.71 9.42
CA GLU A 31 -15.89 1.87 9.20
C GLU A 31 -17.18 1.82 10.01
N SER A 32 -17.83 0.65 10.06
CA SER A 32 -19.03 0.45 10.87
C SER A 32 -18.76 0.65 12.37
N ARG A 33 -17.62 0.14 12.89
CA ARG A 33 -17.26 0.32 14.30
C ARG A 33 -16.90 1.76 14.62
N ARG A 34 -16.19 2.44 13.72
CA ARG A 34 -15.86 3.86 13.86
C ARG A 34 -17.12 4.72 13.91
N ARG A 35 -18.07 4.50 12.98
CA ARG A 35 -19.37 5.18 12.99
C ARG A 35 -20.19 4.88 14.25
N ALA A 36 -20.16 3.63 14.73
CA ALA A 36 -20.82 3.28 15.99
C ALA A 36 -20.22 4.04 17.18
N TYR A 37 -18.90 4.18 17.23
CA TYR A 37 -18.22 4.96 18.27
C TYR A 37 -18.53 6.47 18.18
N GLU A 38 -18.60 7.02 16.97
CA GLU A 38 -19.01 8.41 16.74
C GLU A 38 -20.45 8.66 17.19
N ALA A 39 -21.34 7.71 16.93
CA ALA A 39 -22.75 7.76 17.32
C ALA A 39 -23.04 7.24 18.74
N ARG A 40 -22.00 7.01 19.56
CA ARG A 40 -22.13 6.33 20.87
C ARG A 40 -23.13 7.00 21.80
N ASP A 41 -23.21 8.34 21.80
CA ASP A 41 -24.13 9.07 22.70
C ASP A 41 -25.59 8.78 22.35
N VAL A 42 -25.91 8.68 21.04
CA VAL A 42 -27.24 8.31 20.54
C VAL A 42 -27.53 6.85 20.84
N ILE A 43 -26.55 5.96 20.64
CA ILE A 43 -26.68 4.53 20.94
C ILE A 43 -26.96 4.34 22.44
N ASP A 44 -26.19 4.97 23.32
CA ASP A 44 -26.36 4.90 24.77
C ASP A 44 -27.74 5.44 25.19
N GLU A 45 -28.22 6.54 24.59
CA GLU A 45 -29.56 7.06 24.84
C GLU A 45 -30.65 6.06 24.44
N MET A 46 -30.55 5.45 23.25
CA MET A 46 -31.50 4.44 22.78
C MET A 46 -31.51 3.20 23.67
N LEU A 47 -30.32 2.68 24.02
CA LEU A 47 -30.17 1.52 24.89
C LEU A 47 -30.74 1.81 26.27
N ARG A 48 -30.46 2.99 26.84
CA ARG A 48 -30.96 3.39 28.15
C ARG A 48 -32.48 3.58 28.15
N ALA A 49 -33.04 4.20 27.11
CA ALA A 49 -34.48 4.41 26.99
C ALA A 49 -35.24 3.08 26.97
N GLU A 50 -34.75 2.08 26.21
CA GLU A 50 -35.36 0.75 26.21
C GLU A 50 -35.19 0.03 27.56
N TYR A 51 -34.00 0.12 28.16
CA TYR A 51 -33.76 -0.49 29.47
C TYR A 51 -34.72 0.03 30.55
N VAL A 52 -34.91 1.36 30.62
CA VAL A 52 -35.87 2.00 31.55
C VAL A 52 -37.29 1.49 31.33
N LYS A 53 -37.72 1.31 30.06
CA LYS A 53 -39.05 0.79 29.71
C LYS A 53 -39.30 -0.61 30.26
N PHE A 54 -38.27 -1.44 30.37
CA PHE A 54 -38.37 -2.82 30.86
C PHE A 54 -37.87 -3.02 32.29
N GLN A 55 -37.40 -1.97 32.97
CA GLN A 55 -36.72 -2.03 34.26
C GLN A 55 -37.49 -2.82 35.33
N GLU A 56 -38.80 -2.61 35.45
CA GLU A 56 -39.61 -3.36 36.42
C GLU A 56 -39.70 -4.86 36.10
N LYS A 57 -39.81 -5.22 34.82
CA LYS A 57 -39.88 -6.62 34.37
C LYS A 57 -38.53 -7.31 34.59
N ILE A 58 -37.44 -6.62 34.30
CA ILE A 58 -36.07 -7.06 34.56
C ILE A 58 -35.88 -7.32 36.07
N ALA A 59 -36.26 -6.38 36.93
CA ALA A 59 -36.13 -6.50 38.39
C ALA A 59 -36.98 -7.64 39.00
N ARG A 60 -38.13 -7.96 38.39
CA ARG A 60 -38.97 -9.10 38.80
C ARG A 60 -38.40 -10.43 38.33
N ALA A 61 -37.78 -10.47 37.15
CA ALA A 61 -37.31 -11.70 36.53
C ALA A 61 -35.90 -12.13 36.97
N SER A 62 -35.05 -11.19 37.43
CA SER A 62 -33.73 -11.48 38.03
C SER A 62 -33.77 -12.39 39.27
N ARG A 63 -34.96 -12.70 39.81
CA ARG A 63 -35.18 -13.59 40.96
C ARG A 63 -35.40 -15.06 40.57
N LYS A 64 -35.33 -15.40 39.28
CA LYS A 64 -35.49 -16.77 38.78
C LYS A 64 -34.23 -17.19 38.02
N ASP A 65 -33.71 -18.38 38.33
CA ASP A 65 -32.71 -19.05 37.49
C ASP A 65 -33.34 -19.29 36.10
N ASN A 66 -32.71 -18.77 35.03
CA ASN A 66 -33.19 -18.66 33.64
C ASN A 66 -34.16 -17.50 33.30
N CYS A 67 -33.76 -16.26 33.58
CA CYS A 67 -34.46 -15.07 33.09
C CYS A 67 -34.23 -14.83 31.58
N LYS A 68 -35.31 -14.78 30.80
CA LYS A 68 -35.30 -14.28 29.41
C LYS A 68 -34.96 -12.79 29.39
N LYS A 69 -34.09 -12.37 28.48
CA LYS A 69 -33.74 -10.95 28.27
C LYS A 69 -34.92 -10.17 27.66
N TYR A 70 -35.09 -8.93 28.11
CA TYR A 70 -36.17 -8.03 27.66
C TYR A 70 -35.68 -6.97 26.67
N GLY A 71 -36.62 -6.48 25.86
CA GLY A 71 -36.34 -5.46 24.85
C GLY A 71 -35.78 -6.01 23.54
N HIS A 72 -35.69 -5.15 22.53
CA HIS A 72 -35.05 -5.43 21.27
C HIS A 72 -33.55 -5.63 21.42
N PHE A 73 -32.91 -4.85 22.30
CA PHE A 73 -31.48 -4.86 22.56
C PHE A 73 -31.07 -5.84 23.67
N ASN A 74 -31.97 -6.70 24.14
CA ASN A 74 -31.68 -7.73 25.14
C ASN A 74 -30.96 -7.20 26.41
N GLU A 75 -31.35 -6.02 26.88
CA GLU A 75 -30.78 -5.36 28.07
C GLU A 75 -29.29 -4.98 27.94
N ILE A 76 -28.71 -4.99 26.74
CA ILE A 76 -27.33 -4.56 26.52
C ILE A 76 -27.17 -3.09 26.91
N GLN A 77 -26.10 -2.79 27.65
CA GLN A 77 -25.66 -1.44 27.98
C GLN A 77 -24.15 -1.41 27.82
N PHE A 78 -23.61 -0.25 27.45
CA PHE A 78 -22.17 -0.04 27.41
C PHE A 78 -21.74 0.89 28.55
N ALA A 79 -20.68 0.52 29.24
CA ALA A 79 -19.99 1.40 30.16
C ALA A 79 -19.06 2.35 29.39
N LYS A 80 -18.79 3.52 29.97
CA LYS A 80 -17.79 4.46 29.41
C LYS A 80 -16.44 3.80 29.14
N LYS A 81 -16.02 2.87 30.01
CA LYS A 81 -14.77 2.11 29.83
C LYS A 81 -14.81 1.23 28.59
N GLU A 82 -15.94 0.61 28.26
CA GLU A 82 -16.07 -0.23 27.07
C GLU A 82 -15.99 0.60 25.79
N TRP A 83 -16.61 1.78 25.77
CA TRP A 83 -16.44 2.74 24.68
C TRP A 83 -15.00 3.18 24.51
N LEU A 84 -14.27 3.43 25.60
CA LEU A 84 -12.83 3.75 25.54
C LEU A 84 -12.00 2.61 24.94
N LEU A 85 -12.30 1.35 25.30
CA LEU A 85 -11.63 0.19 24.71
C LEU A 85 -11.93 0.07 23.20
N ILE A 86 -13.16 0.36 22.77
CA ILE A 86 -13.53 0.39 21.35
C ILE A 86 -12.75 1.49 20.62
N ALA A 87 -12.60 2.68 21.23
CA ALA A 87 -11.81 3.77 20.66
C ALA A 87 -10.35 3.35 20.45
N GLN A 88 -9.72 2.83 21.50
CA GLN A 88 -8.34 2.33 21.45
C GLN A 88 -8.16 1.26 20.36
N LEU A 89 -9.10 0.32 20.27
CA LEU A 89 -9.08 -0.70 19.22
C LEU A 89 -9.21 -0.09 17.82
N ASN A 90 -10.04 0.93 17.64
CA ASN A 90 -10.18 1.62 16.35
C ASN A 90 -8.89 2.37 15.97
N ASP A 91 -8.23 3.01 16.95
CA ASP A 91 -6.96 3.71 16.73
C ASP A 91 -5.85 2.72 16.34
N GLU A 92 -5.81 1.55 16.98
CA GLU A 92 -4.86 0.48 16.64
C GLU A 92 -5.10 -0.11 15.24
N LEU A 93 -6.34 -0.11 14.77
CA LEU A 93 -6.71 -0.66 13.45
C LEU A 93 -6.62 0.36 12.32
N GLU A 94 -6.63 1.65 12.62
CA GLU A 94 -6.61 2.72 11.63
C GLU A 94 -5.43 2.64 10.65
N PRO A 95 -4.17 2.35 11.08
CA PRO A 95 -3.03 2.23 10.16
C PRO A 95 -3.25 1.17 9.08
N PHE A 96 -3.91 0.07 9.42
CA PHE A 96 -4.20 -1.02 8.48
C PHE A 96 -5.26 -0.61 7.45
N ASP A 97 -6.23 0.22 7.85
CA ASP A 97 -7.32 0.66 6.98
C ASP A 97 -6.75 1.63 5.94
N ARG A 98 -5.87 2.54 6.39
CA ARG A 98 -5.08 3.39 5.51
C ARG A 98 -4.21 2.58 4.55
N LEU A 99 -3.49 1.59 5.07
CA LEU A 99 -2.63 0.71 4.26
C LEU A 99 -3.43 -0.03 3.18
N THR A 100 -4.57 -0.59 3.56
CA THR A 100 -5.47 -1.30 2.63
C THR A 100 -6.01 -0.37 1.56
N LYS A 101 -6.50 0.81 1.94
CA LYS A 101 -6.97 1.83 0.97
C LYS A 101 -5.87 2.26 0.00
N MET A 102 -4.63 2.37 0.49
CA MET A 102 -3.49 2.69 -0.36
C MET A 102 -3.20 1.57 -1.37
N MET A 103 -3.27 0.31 -0.95
CA MET A 103 -3.00 -0.86 -1.82
C MET A 103 -4.15 -1.18 -2.78
N GLU A 104 -5.40 -0.87 -2.42
CA GLU A 104 -6.57 -1.10 -3.26
C GLU A 104 -6.82 0.02 -4.28
N GLY A 105 -6.19 1.19 -4.10
CA GLY A 105 -6.38 2.37 -4.93
C GLY A 105 -5.77 2.26 -6.33
N ASP A 106 -6.33 2.99 -7.28
CA ASP A 106 -5.86 3.05 -8.68
C ASP A 106 -4.63 3.97 -8.88
N GLY A 107 -3.93 4.33 -7.79
CA GLY A 107 -2.77 5.23 -7.81
C GLY A 107 -1.43 4.50 -7.99
N PRO A 108 -0.31 5.23 -8.20
CA PRO A 108 1.04 4.67 -8.26
C PRO A 108 1.54 4.27 -6.87
N THR A 109 0.81 3.39 -6.17
CA THR A 109 1.08 3.05 -4.77
C THR A 109 2.02 1.86 -4.60
N GLY A 110 2.30 1.14 -5.69
CA GLY A 110 3.22 -0.01 -5.72
C GLY A 110 4.58 0.23 -5.01
N PRO A 111 5.28 1.35 -5.25
CA PRO A 111 6.55 1.62 -4.59
C PRO A 111 6.48 1.76 -3.06
N TYR A 112 5.29 2.06 -2.53
CA TYR A 112 5.10 2.28 -1.10
C TYR A 112 4.69 1.01 -0.36
N VAL A 113 4.35 -0.08 -1.06
CA VAL A 113 3.90 -1.34 -0.47
C VAL A 113 4.92 -1.90 0.51
N LEU A 114 6.17 -2.10 0.06
CA LEU A 114 7.26 -2.64 0.87
C LEU A 114 7.60 -1.72 2.07
N PRO A 115 7.89 -0.41 1.88
CA PRO A 115 8.17 0.48 3.01
C PRO A 115 7.06 0.50 4.07
N ASN A 116 5.79 0.46 3.66
CA ASN A 116 4.69 0.49 4.61
C ASN A 116 4.53 -0.82 5.39
N TYR A 117 4.75 -1.97 4.77
CA TYR A 117 4.79 -3.24 5.51
C TYR A 117 5.90 -3.23 6.54
N PHE A 118 7.12 -2.84 6.14
CA PHE A 118 8.26 -2.75 7.04
C PHE A 118 7.98 -1.83 8.23
N GLN A 119 7.48 -0.61 7.96
CA GLN A 119 7.19 0.37 9.00
C GLN A 119 6.10 -0.14 9.95
N THR A 120 5.00 -0.68 9.41
CA THR A 120 3.89 -1.19 10.23
C THR A 120 4.33 -2.34 11.12
N ILE A 121 5.13 -3.28 10.60
CA ILE A 121 5.70 -4.38 11.37
C ILE A 121 6.62 -3.85 12.47
N SER A 122 7.47 -2.86 12.17
CA SER A 122 8.36 -2.23 13.14
C SER A 122 7.57 -1.56 14.26
N ASP A 123 6.52 -0.81 13.92
CA ASP A 123 5.67 -0.11 14.89
C ASP A 123 4.95 -1.10 15.81
N LEU A 124 4.43 -2.20 15.25
CA LEU A 124 3.78 -3.25 16.04
C LEU A 124 4.75 -3.96 16.97
N LYS A 125 5.99 -4.24 16.53
CA LYS A 125 7.03 -4.81 17.40
C LYS A 125 7.36 -3.89 18.57
N ASN A 126 7.52 -2.60 18.30
CA ASN A 126 7.76 -1.60 19.35
C ASN A 126 6.59 -1.55 20.35
N LYS A 127 5.34 -1.63 19.85
CA LYS A 127 4.16 -1.72 20.71
C LYS A 127 4.11 -2.99 21.53
N ASP A 128 4.43 -4.14 20.92
CA ASP A 128 4.46 -5.44 21.58
C ASP A 128 5.50 -5.49 22.71
N GLU A 129 6.69 -4.94 22.48
CA GLU A 129 7.76 -4.83 23.49
C GLU A 129 7.37 -3.94 24.68
N GLN A 130 6.58 -2.90 24.42
CA GLN A 130 6.05 -2.00 25.47
C GLN A 130 4.81 -2.56 26.16
N CYS A 131 4.19 -3.58 25.58
CA CYS A 131 2.95 -4.18 26.04
C CYS A 131 3.21 -5.20 27.16
N GLY A 132 2.43 -5.16 28.23
CA GLY A 132 2.45 -6.22 29.22
C GLY A 132 1.84 -7.51 28.65
N ARG A 133 2.33 -8.68 29.07
CA ARG A 133 1.76 -9.97 28.62
C ARG A 133 0.28 -10.15 29.00
N ASP A 134 -0.17 -9.44 30.03
CA ASP A 134 -1.54 -9.46 30.53
C ASP A 134 -2.45 -8.45 29.80
N ASP A 135 -1.91 -7.64 28.89
CA ASP A 135 -2.69 -6.68 28.11
C ASP A 135 -3.57 -7.40 27.08
N ALA A 136 -4.82 -6.95 26.93
CA ALA A 136 -5.77 -7.50 25.99
C ALA A 136 -5.32 -7.38 24.52
N LEU A 137 -4.43 -6.43 24.20
CA LEU A 137 -3.91 -6.20 22.85
C LEU A 137 -2.65 -7.02 22.54
N HIS A 138 -1.95 -7.57 23.53
CA HIS A 138 -0.72 -8.34 23.29
C HIS A 138 -0.92 -9.51 22.30
N PRO A 139 -1.94 -10.39 22.47
CA PRO A 139 -2.18 -11.45 21.50
C PRO A 139 -2.52 -10.93 20.09
N MET A 140 -3.09 -9.74 20.00
CA MET A 140 -3.45 -9.10 18.74
C MET A 140 -2.21 -8.61 17.99
N TYR A 141 -1.25 -7.97 18.67
CA TYR A 141 0.01 -7.55 18.05
C TYR A 141 0.80 -8.72 17.48
N ILE A 142 0.93 -9.82 18.23
CA ILE A 142 1.59 -11.05 17.75
C ILE A 142 0.94 -11.52 16.45
N LYS A 143 -0.40 -11.63 16.43
CA LYS A 143 -1.13 -12.12 15.24
C LYS A 143 -1.07 -11.16 14.07
N MET A 144 -1.06 -9.85 14.31
CA MET A 144 -0.90 -8.85 13.26
C MET A 144 0.50 -8.90 12.64
N ILE A 145 1.54 -9.02 13.45
CA ILE A 145 2.93 -9.15 12.99
C ILE A 145 3.08 -10.43 12.15
N GLU A 146 2.58 -11.57 12.65
CA GLU A 146 2.60 -12.84 11.91
C GLU A 146 1.93 -12.70 10.54
N LYS A 147 0.77 -12.05 10.47
CA LYS A 147 0.04 -11.86 9.21
C LYS A 147 0.73 -10.88 8.26
N LEU A 148 1.24 -9.77 8.76
CA LEU A 148 1.93 -8.80 7.92
C LEU A 148 3.23 -9.37 7.34
N LYS A 149 3.96 -10.20 8.09
CA LYS A 149 5.16 -10.88 7.58
C LYS A 149 4.86 -11.76 6.37
N VAL A 150 3.73 -12.49 6.39
CA VAL A 150 3.33 -13.29 5.23
C VAL A 150 3.12 -12.40 3.99
N TYR A 151 2.43 -11.27 4.15
CA TYR A 151 2.22 -10.34 3.03
C TYR A 151 3.50 -9.60 2.60
N GLU A 152 4.40 -9.31 3.54
CA GLU A 152 5.73 -8.75 3.27
C GLU A 152 6.56 -9.72 2.43
N ASP A 153 6.60 -11.01 2.81
CA ASP A 153 7.31 -12.06 2.07
C ASP A 153 6.72 -12.25 0.66
N GLU A 154 5.39 -12.26 0.53
CA GLU A 154 4.70 -12.30 -0.77
C GLU A 154 5.05 -11.07 -1.64
N ALA A 155 5.07 -9.87 -1.05
CA ALA A 155 5.41 -8.63 -1.75
C ALA A 155 6.88 -8.60 -2.19
N LEU A 156 7.80 -9.10 -1.36
CA LEU A 156 9.22 -9.25 -1.70
C LEU A 156 9.45 -10.29 -2.80
N GLY A 157 8.61 -11.32 -2.88
CA GLY A 157 8.61 -12.28 -3.98
C GLY A 157 8.06 -11.72 -5.30
N CYS A 158 7.40 -10.56 -5.28
CA CYS A 158 6.84 -9.94 -6.47
C CYS A 158 7.84 -8.97 -7.13
N GLU A 159 8.45 -9.42 -8.23
CA GLU A 159 9.42 -8.62 -8.98
C GLU A 159 8.88 -7.23 -9.36
N THR A 160 7.61 -7.11 -9.76
CA THR A 160 7.01 -5.82 -10.11
C THR A 160 6.98 -4.85 -8.93
N LEU A 161 6.68 -5.32 -7.72
CA LEU A 161 6.67 -4.47 -6.52
C LEU A 161 8.08 -4.10 -6.08
N VAL A 162 9.02 -5.04 -6.17
CA VAL A 162 10.44 -4.79 -5.91
C VAL A 162 10.98 -3.73 -6.88
N MET A 163 10.71 -3.88 -8.17
CA MET A 163 11.12 -2.91 -9.20
C MET A 163 10.47 -1.55 -9.00
N ALA A 164 9.16 -1.51 -8.74
CA ALA A 164 8.47 -0.25 -8.48
C ALA A 164 9.07 0.49 -7.27
N THR A 165 9.42 -0.24 -6.21
CA THR A 165 10.07 0.30 -5.01
C THR A 165 11.49 0.78 -5.32
N LEU A 166 12.25 -0.01 -6.08
CA LEU A 166 13.60 0.34 -6.50
C LEU A 166 13.59 1.64 -7.30
N LEU A 167 12.78 1.74 -8.34
CA LEU A 167 12.70 2.88 -9.25
C LEU A 167 12.22 4.19 -8.60
N HIS A 168 11.74 4.13 -7.37
CA HIS A 168 11.24 5.32 -6.68
C HIS A 168 12.38 6.19 -6.14
N PRO A 169 12.45 7.50 -6.50
CA PRO A 169 13.56 8.42 -6.20
C PRO A 169 14.06 8.43 -4.74
N SER A 170 13.16 8.21 -3.79
CA SER A 170 13.49 8.29 -2.36
C SER A 170 14.01 6.99 -1.74
N PHE A 171 13.89 5.84 -2.42
CA PHE A 171 14.14 4.52 -1.83
C PHE A 171 15.39 3.85 -2.42
N TRP A 172 15.36 3.58 -3.73
CA TRP A 172 16.43 2.89 -4.48
C TRP A 172 16.86 1.59 -3.81
N LEU A 173 18.07 1.12 -4.11
CA LEU A 173 18.66 -0.04 -3.42
C LEU A 173 18.91 0.22 -1.93
N LYS A 174 18.99 1.48 -1.51
CA LYS A 174 19.27 1.86 -0.12
C LYS A 174 18.18 1.39 0.85
N LEU A 175 16.92 1.42 0.43
CA LEU A 175 15.83 0.89 1.24
C LEU A 175 15.99 -0.62 1.43
N LEU A 176 16.20 -1.36 0.34
CA LEU A 176 16.35 -2.82 0.38
C LEU A 176 17.58 -3.24 1.18
N SER A 177 18.72 -2.59 0.99
CA SER A 177 19.93 -2.91 1.74
C SER A 177 19.80 -2.63 3.25
N LYS A 178 18.99 -1.64 3.63
CA LYS A 178 18.71 -1.32 5.04
C LYS A 178 17.67 -2.26 5.66
N CYS A 179 16.58 -2.52 4.95
CA CYS A 179 15.41 -3.22 5.49
C CYS A 179 15.46 -4.74 5.28
N TRP A 180 16.06 -5.20 4.16
CA TRP A 180 16.15 -6.61 3.76
C TRP A 180 17.50 -6.90 3.06
N PRO A 181 18.62 -6.91 3.81
CA PRO A 181 19.96 -7.06 3.24
C PRO A 181 20.11 -8.35 2.43
N GLU A 182 19.49 -9.44 2.88
CA GLU A 182 19.45 -10.74 2.18
C GLU A 182 18.85 -10.67 0.77
N LYS A 183 17.92 -9.74 0.53
CA LYS A 183 17.23 -9.56 -0.76
C LYS A 183 17.83 -8.49 -1.65
N SER A 184 18.72 -7.67 -1.09
CA SER A 184 19.36 -6.58 -1.83
C SER A 184 20.17 -7.06 -3.04
N GLY A 185 20.89 -8.19 -2.90
CA GLY A 185 21.70 -8.75 -3.99
C GLY A 185 20.85 -9.26 -5.16
N GLU A 186 19.80 -10.04 -4.86
CA GLU A 186 18.84 -10.53 -5.86
C GLU A 186 18.16 -9.36 -6.59
N ALA A 187 17.76 -8.33 -5.85
CA ALA A 187 17.11 -7.14 -6.39
C ALA A 187 18.03 -6.35 -7.33
N GLN A 188 19.31 -6.18 -6.95
CA GLN A 188 20.30 -5.52 -7.80
C GLN A 188 20.54 -6.28 -9.11
N VAL A 189 20.76 -7.60 -9.05
CA VAL A 189 20.93 -8.43 -10.26
C VAL A 189 19.73 -8.32 -11.19
N SER A 190 18.52 -8.29 -10.62
CA SER A 190 17.32 -8.14 -11.43
C SER A 190 17.25 -6.74 -12.06
N LEU A 191 17.60 -5.68 -11.33
CA LEU A 191 17.64 -4.32 -11.85
C LEU A 191 18.60 -4.20 -13.04
N GLU A 192 19.82 -4.72 -12.88
CA GLU A 192 20.85 -4.76 -13.94
C GLU A 192 20.35 -5.53 -15.17
N ARG A 193 19.64 -6.65 -14.97
CA ARG A 193 19.04 -7.43 -16.07
C ARG A 193 18.00 -6.63 -16.84
N HIS A 194 17.08 -5.95 -16.16
CA HIS A 194 16.06 -5.12 -16.82
C HIS A 194 16.68 -3.93 -17.53
N PHE A 195 17.72 -3.32 -16.95
CA PHE A 195 18.45 -2.23 -17.60
C PHE A 195 19.13 -2.71 -18.89
N ALA A 196 19.84 -3.84 -18.84
CA ALA A 196 20.47 -4.44 -20.03
C ALA A 196 19.45 -4.83 -21.12
N ALA A 197 18.26 -5.30 -20.73
CA ALA A 197 17.19 -5.60 -21.67
C ALA A 197 16.64 -4.33 -22.35
N ARG A 198 16.46 -3.23 -21.60
CA ARG A 198 16.07 -1.92 -22.14
C ARG A 198 17.10 -1.40 -23.14
N GLU A 199 18.38 -1.45 -22.77
CA GLU A 199 19.50 -1.06 -23.65
C GLU A 199 19.49 -1.82 -24.98
N ALA A 200 19.22 -3.13 -24.95
CA ALA A 200 19.14 -3.95 -26.16
C ALA A 200 17.93 -3.59 -27.05
N LEU A 201 16.81 -3.17 -26.45
CA LEU A 201 15.63 -2.72 -27.21
C LEU A 201 15.88 -1.38 -27.88
N LEU A 202 16.48 -0.43 -27.16
CA LEU A 202 16.79 0.90 -27.71
C LEU A 202 17.75 0.80 -28.90
N LYS A 203 18.77 -0.07 -28.81
CA LYS A 203 19.69 -0.32 -29.93
C LYS A 203 18.99 -0.93 -31.14
N ARG A 204 18.02 -1.82 -30.93
CA ARG A 204 17.22 -2.38 -32.04
C ARG A 204 16.35 -1.31 -32.70
N GLU A 205 15.71 -0.44 -31.90
CA GLU A 205 14.87 0.63 -32.43
C GLU A 205 15.70 1.70 -33.20
N SER A 206 16.94 1.99 -32.78
CA SER A 206 17.83 2.86 -33.55
C SER A 206 18.26 2.23 -34.88
N ASP A 207 18.59 0.92 -34.86
CA ASP A 207 19.02 0.20 -36.08
C ASP A 207 17.85 0.09 -37.10
N ASP A 208 16.61 -0.08 -36.63
CA ASP A 208 15.41 -0.11 -37.47
C ASP A 208 15.08 1.27 -38.10
N ILE A 209 15.47 2.38 -37.46
CA ILE A 209 15.30 3.74 -37.99
C ILE A 209 16.36 4.05 -39.06
N GLU A 210 17.62 3.64 -38.86
CA GLU A 210 18.68 3.85 -39.86
C GLU A 210 18.38 3.13 -41.20
N VAL A 211 17.71 1.99 -41.16
CA VAL A 211 17.29 1.25 -42.37
C VAL A 211 16.16 1.95 -43.15
N LEU A 212 15.39 2.84 -42.52
CA LEU A 212 14.28 3.56 -43.16
C LEU A 212 14.67 4.91 -43.76
N ASP A 213 15.84 5.45 -43.40
CA ASP A 213 16.32 6.76 -43.86
C ASP A 213 17.21 6.70 -45.12
N GLU A 214 17.55 5.51 -45.64
CA GLU A 214 18.34 5.39 -46.88
C GLU A 214 17.58 5.80 -48.16
N ASP A 215 16.24 5.99 -48.11
CA ASP A 215 15.38 6.14 -49.31
C ASP A 215 14.62 7.49 -49.42
N LYS A 216 15.03 8.58 -48.75
CA LYS A 216 14.37 9.89 -48.93
C LYS A 216 15.32 11.05 -49.29
N GLU A 217 15.10 11.61 -50.48
CA GLU A 217 15.64 12.90 -50.92
C GLU A 217 15.34 14.01 -49.89
N LYS A 218 16.38 14.78 -49.54
CA LYS A 218 16.34 15.88 -48.56
C LYS A 218 15.40 17.02 -48.97
N PRO A 219 14.44 17.43 -48.14
CA PRO A 219 13.83 18.76 -48.20
C PRO A 219 14.47 19.71 -47.16
N LYS A 220 14.43 21.01 -47.49
CA LYS A 220 15.15 22.12 -46.87
C LYS A 220 14.75 22.41 -45.42
N GLU A 221 15.75 22.81 -44.62
CA GLU A 221 15.65 23.27 -43.24
C GLU A 221 14.58 24.35 -43.03
N VAL A 222 13.67 24.07 -42.08
CA VAL A 222 12.98 25.10 -41.30
C VAL A 222 13.32 24.82 -39.84
N VAL A 223 14.21 25.63 -39.27
CA VAL A 223 14.61 25.55 -37.86
C VAL A 223 13.41 25.97 -37.01
N ASN A 224 12.71 24.99 -36.44
CA ASN A 224 11.77 25.19 -35.36
C ASN A 224 12.35 24.49 -34.13
N LYS A 225 13.01 25.25 -33.24
CA LYS A 225 13.64 24.70 -32.03
C LYS A 225 12.55 24.21 -31.09
N ASN A 226 12.36 22.90 -31.03
CA ASN A 226 11.49 22.26 -30.05
C ASN A 226 12.30 22.11 -28.75
N ILE A 227 11.74 22.55 -27.62
CA ILE A 227 12.37 22.45 -26.29
C ILE A 227 12.70 21.00 -25.91
N PHE A 228 12.01 20.02 -26.51
CA PHE A 228 12.29 18.60 -26.31
C PHE A 228 13.61 18.12 -26.96
N ASP A 229 14.20 18.87 -27.87
CA ASP A 229 15.49 18.51 -28.49
C ASP A 229 16.68 18.67 -27.54
N GLU A 230 16.53 19.49 -26.47
CA GLU A 230 17.53 19.61 -25.40
C GLU A 230 17.62 18.35 -24.51
N PHE A 231 16.57 17.52 -24.47
CA PHE A 231 16.56 16.27 -23.71
C PHE A 231 16.99 15.04 -24.53
N ASN A 232 17.24 15.21 -25.85
CA ASN A 232 17.63 14.13 -26.76
C ASN A 232 19.11 14.20 -27.22
N SER A 233 20.00 14.85 -26.48
CA SER A 233 21.41 14.97 -26.89
C SER A 233 22.28 13.76 -26.47
N THR A 234 22.60 12.93 -27.48
CA THR A 234 23.65 11.90 -27.57
C THR A 234 23.68 10.81 -26.49
N ALA A 235 22.78 9.84 -26.69
CA ALA A 235 22.57 8.61 -25.93
C ALA A 235 23.83 7.74 -25.68
N ALA A 236 24.75 7.59 -26.64
CA ALA A 236 25.69 6.47 -26.58
C ALA A 236 26.80 6.53 -25.49
N ALA A 237 27.08 7.69 -24.88
CA ALA A 237 28.17 7.84 -23.90
C ALA A 237 27.70 8.21 -22.47
N ALA A 238 26.41 8.50 -22.30
CA ALA A 238 25.80 8.87 -21.02
C ALA A 238 25.07 7.68 -20.35
N GLU A 239 24.52 6.76 -21.14
CA GLU A 239 23.71 5.60 -20.66
C GLU A 239 24.53 4.58 -19.84
N SER A 240 25.79 4.35 -20.20
CA SER A 240 26.70 3.50 -19.41
C SER A 240 27.10 4.14 -18.07
N LYS A 241 26.84 5.44 -17.88
CA LYS A 241 26.98 6.13 -16.59
C LYS A 241 25.66 6.19 -15.81
N GLU A 242 24.49 6.03 -16.44
CA GLU A 242 23.18 6.15 -15.78
C GLU A 242 23.01 5.09 -14.69
N LEU A 243 23.24 3.81 -15.00
CA LEU A 243 23.16 2.74 -14.00
C LEU A 243 24.19 2.94 -12.88
N GLU A 244 25.41 3.36 -13.21
CA GLU A 244 26.42 3.66 -12.18
C GLU A 244 26.04 4.86 -11.30
N LEU A 245 25.48 5.92 -11.87
CA LEU A 245 25.00 7.10 -11.16
C LEU A 245 23.83 6.75 -10.24
N TYR A 246 22.92 5.90 -10.73
CA TYR A 246 21.80 5.35 -9.99
C TYR A 246 22.26 4.49 -8.81
N LEU A 247 23.14 3.52 -9.04
CA LEU A 247 23.72 2.69 -7.99
C LEU A 247 24.50 3.51 -6.95
N LYS A 248 25.18 4.59 -7.39
CA LYS A 248 25.95 5.51 -6.53
C LYS A 248 25.08 6.55 -5.80
N ASN A 249 23.76 6.57 -6.00
CA ASN A 249 22.86 7.59 -5.44
C ASN A 249 23.24 9.04 -5.83
N MET A 250 23.77 9.24 -7.05
CA MET A 250 24.28 10.56 -7.50
C MET A 250 23.24 11.38 -8.29
N ASP A 251 22.16 10.77 -8.79
CA ASP A 251 21.05 11.44 -9.50
C ASP A 251 19.96 12.00 -8.55
N CYS A 252 20.29 12.29 -7.30
CA CYS A 252 19.32 12.71 -6.30
C CYS A 252 18.82 14.15 -6.53
N PHE A 253 17.69 14.31 -7.23
CA PHE A 253 16.81 15.46 -6.98
C PHE A 253 16.12 15.31 -5.62
N ALA A 254 15.74 16.41 -4.99
CA ALA A 254 15.13 16.41 -3.66
C ALA A 254 13.93 15.43 -3.62
N ALA A 255 13.99 14.48 -2.70
CA ALA A 255 12.98 13.44 -2.53
C ALA A 255 11.58 14.04 -2.41
N PRO A 256 10.58 13.61 -3.22
CA PRO A 256 9.20 14.02 -3.02
C PRO A 256 8.74 13.61 -1.62
N ASN A 257 7.93 14.47 -0.99
CA ASN A 257 7.44 14.28 0.36
C ASN A 257 6.69 12.93 0.45
N SER A 258 7.02 12.10 1.45
CA SER A 258 6.43 10.76 1.63
C SER A 258 4.91 10.76 1.84
N LYS A 259 4.31 11.94 2.04
CA LYS A 259 2.86 12.15 2.18
C LYS A 259 2.16 12.56 0.89
N ASP A 260 2.89 12.79 -0.20
CA ASP A 260 2.33 13.21 -1.49
C ASP A 260 2.70 12.24 -2.63
N PRO A 261 1.88 11.23 -2.89
CA PRO A 261 2.12 10.27 -3.99
C PRO A 261 1.96 10.90 -5.38
N VAL A 262 1.37 12.10 -5.50
CA VAL A 262 1.17 12.79 -6.78
C VAL A 262 2.48 13.43 -7.25
N SER A 263 3.31 13.97 -6.35
CA SER A 263 4.61 14.54 -6.75
C SER A 263 5.65 13.49 -7.15
N ALA A 264 5.46 12.21 -6.79
CA ALA A 264 6.27 11.11 -7.33
C ALA A 264 6.00 10.83 -8.82
N LEU A 265 4.82 11.20 -9.36
CA LEU A 265 4.50 11.05 -10.79
C LEU A 265 5.19 12.08 -11.68
N ILE A 266 5.71 13.17 -11.11
CA ILE A 266 6.46 14.19 -11.88
C ILE A 266 7.72 13.58 -12.49
N TRP A 267 8.27 12.53 -11.86
CA TRP A 267 9.44 11.79 -12.33
C TRP A 267 9.18 10.80 -13.47
N TRP A 268 7.91 10.44 -13.72
CA TRP A 268 7.54 9.48 -14.77
C TRP A 268 7.14 10.16 -16.10
N LYS A 269 7.21 11.49 -16.17
CA LYS A 269 7.00 12.28 -17.38
C LYS A 269 8.31 12.58 -18.06
#